data_AF-A0A922DBZ8-F1
#
_entry.id   AF-A0A922DBZ8-F1
#
_cell.length_a   1.000
_cell.length_b   1.000
_cell.length_c   1.000
_cell.angle_alpha   90.00
_cell.angle_beta   90.00
_cell.angle_gamma   90.00
#
_symmetry.space_group_name_H-M   'P 1'
#
loop_
_entity.id
_entity.type
_entity.pdbx_description
1 polymer ?
#
loop_
_entity_poly.entity_id
_entity_poly.type
_entity_poly.pdbx_seq_one_letter_code
_entity_poly.pdbx_strand_id
1 'polypeptide(L)'
;MVSLRPGGIYNKAQLQKELETLATCGMFEKVDMEGKTNSDGTIGVVISFTESTWLSADKFRCINVGLMPQPKPMEMDVDMTDKEKMEYYRSLEKDYKRRVERAKPCLLPMSVHIEIMQMLREQGKVSARLLQRIRDRVQKWYFDEGYACAQVVNFGNLNTKQVVCEVVEGDITQTNIQFLDKLGNVIEGNTQVAVVRREMPKQAWF
;
A
#
# COMPACT_ATOMS: atom_id res chain seq x y z
N MET A 1 1.68 11.88 0.72
CA MET A 1 1.34 11.44 2.08
C MET A 1 0.46 12.49 2.73
N VAL A 2 -0.60 12.07 3.42
CA VAL A 2 -1.86 12.78 3.71
C VAL A 2 -2.64 13.20 2.45
N SER A 3 -3.77 12.53 2.21
CA SER A 3 -4.70 12.82 1.10
C SER A 3 -5.69 13.94 1.43
N LEU A 4 -5.89 14.21 2.72
CA LEU A 4 -6.76 15.28 3.20
C LEU A 4 -6.20 16.65 2.80
N ARG A 5 -7.07 17.52 2.29
CA ARG A 5 -6.75 18.88 1.87
C ARG A 5 -7.62 19.88 2.65
N PRO A 6 -7.08 21.06 3.02
CA PRO A 6 -7.87 22.14 3.58
C PRO A 6 -9.06 22.50 2.66
N GLY A 7 -10.25 22.66 3.25
CA GLY A 7 -11.49 22.93 2.51
C GLY A 7 -12.10 21.72 1.79
N GLY A 8 -11.49 20.53 1.88
CA GLY A 8 -12.05 19.31 1.32
C GLY A 8 -13.24 18.77 2.11
N ILE A 9 -14.16 18.10 1.42
CA ILE A 9 -15.34 17.47 2.02
C ILE A 9 -15.04 15.98 2.19
N TYR A 10 -15.09 15.51 3.44
CA TYR A 10 -14.80 14.12 3.79
C TYR A 10 -15.89 13.57 4.72
N ASN A 11 -16.23 12.30 4.53
CA ASN A 11 -17.10 11.56 5.45
C ASN A 11 -16.30 10.73 6.46
N LYS A 12 -16.98 10.19 7.48
CA LYS A 12 -16.36 9.36 8.52
C LYS A 12 -15.56 8.18 7.94
N ALA A 13 -16.09 7.49 6.93
CA ALA A 13 -15.44 6.34 6.33
C ALA A 13 -14.14 6.74 5.59
N GLN A 14 -14.11 7.90 4.94
CA GLN A 14 -12.92 8.43 4.27
C GLN A 14 -11.83 8.81 5.28
N LEU A 15 -12.19 9.45 6.39
CA LEU A 15 -11.24 9.77 7.47
C LEU A 15 -10.68 8.50 8.13
N GLN A 16 -11.53 7.51 8.38
CA GLN A 16 -11.10 6.22 8.94
C GLN A 16 -10.16 5.47 7.99
N LYS A 17 -10.47 5.47 6.68
CA LYS A 17 -9.60 4.88 5.66
C LYS A 17 -8.25 5.59 5.56
N GLU A 18 -8.22 6.92 5.72
CA GLU A 18 -6.96 7.67 5.74
C GLU A 18 -6.10 7.26 6.95
N LEU A 19 -6.72 7.17 8.13
CA LEU A 19 -6.02 6.71 9.34
C LEU A 19 -5.48 5.29 9.17
N GLU A 20 -6.29 4.35 8.66
CA GLU A 20 -5.86 2.99 8.35
C GLU A 20 -4.69 2.95 7.36
N THR A 21 -4.74 3.79 6.32
CA THR A 21 -3.67 3.87 5.31
C THR A 21 -2.35 4.35 5.93
N LEU A 22 -2.41 5.36 6.82
CA LEU A 22 -1.24 5.85 7.53
C LEU A 22 -0.70 4.83 8.53
N ALA A 23 -1.58 4.15 9.28
CA ALA A 23 -1.19 3.13 10.25
C ALA A 23 -0.57 1.88 9.59
N THR A 24 -1.03 1.50 8.40
CA THR A 24 -0.60 0.26 7.72
C THR A 24 0.54 0.45 6.71
N CYS A 25 0.96 1.69 6.43
CA CYS A 25 2.01 1.95 5.42
C CYS A 25 3.43 1.57 5.87
N GLY A 26 3.60 1.18 7.14
CA GLY A 26 4.88 0.77 7.72
C GLY A 26 5.86 1.90 8.01
N MET A 27 5.45 3.17 7.84
CA MET A 27 6.31 4.35 8.09
C MET A 27 6.25 4.87 9.54
N PHE A 28 5.18 4.52 10.26
CA PHE A 28 4.88 5.05 11.60
C PHE A 28 4.58 3.90 12.57
N GLU A 29 5.06 4.03 13.80
CA GLU A 29 4.75 3.10 14.89
C GLU A 29 3.35 3.35 15.44
N LYS A 30 2.99 4.63 15.55
CA LYS A 30 1.69 5.07 16.04
C LYS A 30 1.20 6.23 15.20
N VAL A 31 -0.09 6.23 14.87
CA VAL A 31 -0.78 7.34 14.20
C VAL A 31 -2.12 7.53 14.91
N ASP A 32 -2.37 8.74 15.38
CA ASP A 32 -3.64 9.15 15.97
C ASP A 32 -4.24 10.30 15.14
N MET A 33 -5.57 10.36 15.08
CA MET A 33 -6.31 11.42 14.38
C MET A 33 -7.35 12.02 15.31
N GLU A 34 -7.22 13.31 15.60
CA GLU A 34 -8.13 14.07 16.45
C GLU A 34 -8.86 15.14 15.63
N GLY A 35 -10.15 15.34 15.92
CA GLY A 35 -10.99 16.35 15.28
C GLY A 35 -11.42 17.42 16.27
N LYS A 36 -11.26 18.69 15.90
CA LYS A 36 -11.75 19.84 16.65
C LYS A 36 -12.73 20.63 15.82
N THR A 37 -13.98 20.74 16.29
CA THR A 37 -15.02 21.54 15.63
C THR A 37 -14.72 23.03 15.77
N ASN A 38 -14.77 23.76 14.66
CA ASN A 38 -14.60 25.20 14.59
C ASN A 38 -15.95 25.92 14.68
N SER A 39 -15.95 27.21 15.02
CA SER A 39 -17.16 28.02 15.16
C SER A 39 -17.88 28.30 13.83
N ASP A 40 -17.21 28.12 12.70
CA ASP A 40 -17.75 28.26 11.35
C ASP A 40 -18.46 26.98 10.85
N GLY A 41 -18.55 25.95 11.69
CA GLY A 41 -19.15 24.66 11.33
C GLY A 41 -18.20 23.68 10.64
N THR A 42 -16.93 24.05 10.43
CA THR A 42 -15.90 23.14 9.90
C THR A 42 -15.25 22.31 11.01
N ILE A 43 -14.49 21.28 10.64
CA ILE A 43 -13.69 20.47 11.59
C ILE A 43 -12.21 20.60 11.20
N GLY A 44 -11.39 21.08 12.12
CA GLY A 44 -9.94 20.98 12.03
C GLY A 44 -9.50 19.57 12.43
N VAL A 45 -8.69 18.92 11.60
CA VAL A 45 -8.16 17.58 11.87
C VAL A 45 -6.67 17.68 12.18
N VAL A 46 -6.25 17.10 13.30
CA VAL A 46 -4.85 16.99 13.72
C VAL A 46 -4.45 15.51 13.63
N ILE A 47 -3.43 15.21 12.83
CA ILE A 47 -2.84 13.87 12.74
C ILE A 47 -1.52 13.89 13.47
N SER A 48 -1.44 13.20 14.59
CA SER A 48 -0.21 12.99 15.35
C SER A 48 0.38 11.63 15.02
N PHE A 49 1.71 11.55 14.90
CA PHE A 49 2.38 10.31 14.55
C PHE A 49 3.73 10.19 15.24
N THR A 50 4.12 8.95 15.51
CA THR A 50 5.46 8.58 15.95
C THR A 50 6.16 7.89 14.77
N GLU A 51 7.21 8.51 14.24
CA GLU A 51 8.03 7.90 13.20
C GLU A 51 8.71 6.66 13.76
N SER A 52 8.60 5.56 13.03
CA SER A 52 9.45 4.42 13.26
C SER A 52 10.87 4.78 12.80
N THR A 53 11.86 4.59 13.67
CA THR A 53 13.27 4.80 13.30
C THR A 53 13.97 3.47 13.17
N TRP A 54 14.56 3.22 12.01
CA TRP A 54 15.31 1.98 11.76
C TRP A 54 16.78 2.25 11.46
N LEU A 55 17.60 1.24 11.74
CA LEU A 55 19.01 1.20 11.40
C LEU A 55 19.22 1.25 9.88
N SER A 56 20.49 1.29 9.45
CA SER A 56 20.82 1.15 8.03
C SER A 56 20.23 -0.12 7.43
N ALA A 57 19.72 -0.01 6.21
CA ALA A 57 19.28 -1.16 5.43
C ALA A 57 20.23 -1.35 4.24
N ASP A 58 20.82 -2.53 4.17
CA ASP A 58 21.83 -2.90 3.18
C ASP A 58 21.21 -3.68 2.01
N LYS A 59 19.90 -3.94 2.07
CA LYS A 59 19.15 -4.69 1.06
C LYS A 59 17.79 -4.06 0.82
N PHE A 60 17.40 -4.04 -0.45
CA PHE A 60 16.06 -3.69 -0.90
C PHE A 60 15.44 -4.88 -1.62
N ARG A 61 14.22 -5.25 -1.25
CA ARG A 61 13.43 -6.28 -1.93
C ARG A 61 12.06 -5.71 -2.23
N CYS A 62 11.59 -5.89 -3.46
CA CYS A 62 10.22 -5.57 -3.85
C CYS A 62 9.46 -6.90 -4.03
N ILE A 63 8.26 -6.99 -3.46
CA ILE A 63 7.39 -8.18 -3.57
C ILE A 63 5.97 -7.80 -3.98
N ASN A 64 5.38 -8.57 -4.89
CA ASN A 64 4.00 -8.38 -5.31
C ASN A 64 3.09 -9.22 -4.39
N VAL A 65 2.29 -8.50 -3.59
CA VAL A 65 1.32 -9.06 -2.64
C VAL A 65 -0.12 -8.94 -3.14
N GLY A 66 -0.29 -8.70 -4.44
CA GLY A 66 -1.58 -8.74 -5.12
C GLY A 66 -2.31 -10.05 -4.87
N LEU A 67 -3.60 -9.95 -4.57
CA LEU A 67 -4.49 -11.08 -4.21
C LEU A 67 -4.10 -11.84 -2.93
N MET A 68 -3.07 -11.40 -2.19
CA MET A 68 -2.74 -11.97 -0.89
C MET A 68 -3.56 -11.28 0.21
N PRO A 69 -3.94 -12.01 1.27
CA PRO A 69 -4.57 -11.41 2.43
C PRO A 69 -3.64 -10.36 3.03
N GLN A 70 -4.17 -9.18 3.33
CA GLN A 70 -3.40 -8.11 3.96
C GLN A 70 -3.21 -8.41 5.45
N PRO A 71 -2.02 -8.14 6.01
CA PRO A 71 -1.80 -8.29 7.43
C PRO A 71 -2.73 -7.32 8.18
N LYS A 72 -3.63 -7.86 9.00
CA LYS A 72 -4.39 -7.03 9.94
C LYS A 72 -3.47 -6.66 11.10
N PRO A 73 -3.45 -5.40 11.55
CA PRO A 73 -2.89 -5.06 12.84
C PRO A 73 -3.65 -5.89 13.89
N MET A 74 -3.00 -6.90 14.47
CA MET A 74 -3.57 -7.60 15.61
C MET A 74 -3.18 -6.82 16.86
N GLU A 75 -4.18 -6.40 17.63
CA GLU A 75 -3.96 -5.73 18.91
C GLU A 75 -3.25 -6.69 19.85
N MET A 76 -2.06 -6.28 20.30
CA MET A 76 -1.36 -7.00 21.37
C MET A 76 -2.15 -6.77 22.66
N ASP A 77 -2.55 -7.86 23.32
CA ASP A 77 -3.15 -7.77 24.64
C ASP A 77 -2.15 -7.14 25.62
N VAL A 78 -2.61 -6.13 26.35
CA VAL A 78 -1.80 -5.32 27.28
C VAL A 78 -1.28 -6.19 28.42
N ASP A 79 -1.99 -7.27 28.75
CA ASP A 79 -1.69 -8.17 29.86
C ASP A 79 -0.76 -9.35 29.49
N MET A 80 -0.18 -9.38 28.28
CA MET A 80 0.78 -10.43 27.89
C MET A 80 2.08 -10.35 28.70
N THR A 81 2.53 -11.52 29.17
CA THR A 81 3.84 -11.69 29.81
C THR A 81 5.00 -11.50 28.82
N ASP A 82 6.19 -11.19 29.30
CA ASP A 82 7.38 -11.00 28.44
C ASP A 82 7.72 -12.23 27.60
N LYS A 83 7.44 -13.42 28.12
CA LYS A 83 7.63 -14.68 27.41
C LYS A 83 6.64 -14.82 26.24
N GLU A 84 5.38 -14.50 26.47
CA GLU A 84 4.33 -14.52 25.43
C GLU A 84 4.62 -13.46 24.35
N LYS A 85 5.07 -12.25 24.74
CA LYS A 85 5.51 -11.21 23.80
C LYS A 85 6.66 -11.71 22.93
N MET A 86 7.66 -12.36 23.49
CA MET A 86 8.78 -12.91 22.72
C MET A 86 8.36 -14.01 21.75
N GLU A 87 7.51 -14.95 22.18
CA GLU A 87 6.98 -16.01 21.32
C GLU A 87 6.12 -15.42 20.19
N TYR A 88 5.33 -14.39 20.49
CA TYR A 88 4.53 -13.65 19.53
C TYR A 88 5.38 -12.98 18.44
N TYR A 89 6.42 -12.23 18.82
CA TYR A 89 7.34 -11.61 17.85
C TYR A 89 8.02 -12.65 16.95
N ARG A 90 8.43 -13.79 17.51
CA ARG A 90 9.00 -14.90 16.71
C ARG A 90 8.00 -15.47 15.72
N SER A 91 6.73 -15.60 16.11
CA SER A 91 5.67 -16.04 15.20
C SER A 91 5.47 -15.04 14.06
N LEU A 92 5.38 -13.75 14.38
CA LEU A 92 5.24 -12.67 13.38
C LEU A 92 6.39 -12.67 12.38
N GLU A 93 7.64 -12.79 12.84
CA GLU A 93 8.80 -12.83 11.95
C GLU A 93 8.76 -14.06 11.02
N LYS A 94 8.36 -15.22 11.55
CA LYS A 94 8.19 -16.45 10.77
C LYS A 94 7.07 -16.33 9.73
N ASP A 95 5.95 -15.73 10.11
CA ASP A 95 4.81 -15.47 9.20
C ASP A 95 5.19 -14.47 8.12
N TYR A 96 5.91 -13.42 8.49
CA TYR A 96 6.40 -12.42 7.54
C TYR A 96 7.37 -13.05 6.54
N LYS A 97 8.31 -13.89 7.01
CA LYS A 97 9.21 -14.63 6.13
C LYS A 97 8.45 -15.52 5.15
N ARG A 98 7.44 -16.26 5.62
CA ARG A 98 6.56 -17.07 4.76
C ARG A 98 5.80 -16.22 3.73
N ARG A 99 5.34 -15.02 4.12
CA ARG A 99 4.68 -14.06 3.21
C ARG A 99 5.64 -13.64 2.10
N VAL A 100 6.86 -13.25 2.46
CA VAL A 100 7.90 -12.82 1.52
C VAL A 100 8.29 -13.94 0.55
N GLU A 101 8.35 -15.19 1.01
CA GLU A 101 8.66 -16.36 0.17
C GLU A 101 7.51 -16.74 -0.78
N ARG A 102 6.26 -16.53 -0.36
CA ARG A 102 5.06 -16.84 -1.17
C ARG A 102 4.69 -15.73 -2.15
N ALA A 103 5.13 -14.50 -1.90
CA ALA A 103 4.80 -13.36 -2.73
C ALA A 103 5.38 -13.52 -4.15
N LYS A 104 4.66 -13.00 -5.14
CA LYS A 104 5.11 -13.03 -6.53
C LYS A 104 6.28 -12.05 -6.72
N PRO A 105 7.17 -12.29 -7.69
CA PRO A 105 8.16 -11.29 -8.09
C PRO A 105 7.45 -10.06 -8.67
N CYS A 106 8.03 -8.89 -8.44
CA CYS A 106 7.57 -7.64 -9.04
C CYS A 106 8.10 -7.48 -10.47
N LEU A 107 7.39 -6.67 -11.25
CA LEU A 107 7.83 -6.18 -12.56
C LEU A 107 8.92 -5.10 -12.46
N LEU A 108 9.15 -4.56 -11.26
CA LEU A 108 10.13 -3.50 -11.00
C LEU A 108 11.54 -3.91 -11.48
N PRO A 109 12.19 -3.14 -12.38
CA PRO A 109 13.43 -3.55 -13.02
C PRO A 109 14.64 -3.26 -12.14
N MET A 110 15.75 -3.95 -12.42
CA MET A 110 16.97 -3.84 -11.64
C MET A 110 17.56 -2.42 -11.60
N SER A 111 17.34 -1.61 -12.64
CA SER A 111 17.76 -0.19 -12.65
C SER A 111 17.13 0.60 -11.50
N VAL A 112 15.83 0.45 -11.27
CA VAL A 112 15.11 1.10 -10.17
C VAL A 112 15.56 0.55 -8.83
N HIS A 113 15.83 -0.76 -8.74
CA HIS A 113 16.43 -1.36 -7.53
C HIS A 113 17.78 -0.73 -7.18
N ILE A 114 18.66 -0.51 -8.17
CA ILE A 114 19.98 0.10 -7.96
C ILE A 114 19.86 1.54 -7.47
N GLU A 115 18.95 2.33 -8.06
CA GLU A 115 18.68 3.70 -7.63
C GLU A 115 18.19 3.75 -6.17
N ILE A 116 17.25 2.88 -5.80
CA ILE A 116 16.73 2.80 -4.42
C ILE A 116 17.84 2.37 -3.45
N MET A 117 18.67 1.40 -3.84
CA MET A 117 19.83 0.96 -3.07
C MET A 117 20.87 2.08 -2.89
N GLN A 118 20.99 2.99 -3.86
CA GLN A 118 21.81 4.18 -3.72
C GLN A 118 21.20 5.16 -2.71
N MET A 119 19.89 5.44 -2.80
CA MET A 119 19.19 6.30 -1.84
C MET A 119 19.31 5.81 -0.39
N LEU A 120 19.25 4.48 -0.18
CA LEU A 120 19.44 3.86 1.14
C LEU A 120 20.86 4.06 1.67
N ARG A 121 21.88 3.87 0.81
CA ARG A 121 23.29 4.02 1.19
C ARG A 121 23.67 5.47 1.52
N GLU A 122 23.16 6.43 0.75
CA GLU A 122 23.46 7.86 0.94
C GLU A 122 22.91 8.41 2.27
N GLN A 123 21.76 7.92 2.72
CA GLN A 123 21.14 8.39 3.97
C GLN A 123 21.73 7.75 5.22
N GLY A 124 22.23 6.52 5.13
CA GLY A 124 22.78 5.75 6.25
C GLY A 124 21.74 5.30 7.30
N LYS A 125 20.53 5.86 7.30
CA LYS A 125 19.40 5.47 8.15
C LYS A 125 18.10 5.49 7.36
N VAL A 126 17.18 4.59 7.71
CA VAL A 126 15.85 4.56 7.09
C VAL A 126 14.91 5.45 7.90
N SER A 127 14.31 6.44 7.24
CA SER A 127 13.32 7.37 7.82
C SER A 127 12.04 7.37 7.00
N ALA A 128 10.93 7.85 7.58
CA ALA A 128 9.66 7.99 6.87
C ALA A 128 9.80 8.81 5.58
N ARG A 129 10.58 9.90 5.61
CA ARG A 129 10.87 10.74 4.44
C ARG A 129 11.62 9.99 3.33
N LEU A 130 12.54 9.10 3.70
CA LEU A 130 13.24 8.27 2.73
C LEU A 130 12.30 7.22 2.12
N LEU A 131 11.52 6.53 2.95
CA LEU A 131 10.52 5.56 2.49
C LEU A 131 9.47 6.20 1.57
N GLN A 132 9.08 7.45 1.85
CA GLN A 132 8.20 8.21 0.97
C GLN A 132 8.84 8.44 -0.40
N ARG A 133 10.10 8.88 -0.47
CA ARG A 133 10.80 9.05 -1.77
C ARG A 133 10.94 7.74 -2.52
N ILE A 134 11.23 6.65 -1.83
CA ILE A 134 11.28 5.30 -2.41
C ILE A 134 9.92 4.92 -2.97
N ARG A 135 8.84 5.12 -2.20
CA ARG A 135 7.46 4.89 -2.65
C ARG A 135 7.15 5.69 -3.91
N ASP A 136 7.40 6.99 -3.90
CA ASP A 136 7.11 7.87 -5.04
C ASP A 136 7.91 7.44 -6.27
N ARG A 137 9.17 7.01 -6.10
CA ARG A 137 10.03 6.51 -7.18
C ARG A 137 9.53 5.20 -7.78
N VAL A 138 9.11 4.25 -6.94
CA VAL A 138 8.55 2.95 -7.36
C VAL A 138 7.23 3.18 -8.09
N GLN A 139 6.30 3.93 -7.48
CA GLN A 139 5.00 4.22 -8.09
C GLN A 139 5.15 4.98 -9.41
N LYS A 140 6.07 5.95 -9.48
CA LYS A 140 6.37 6.66 -10.73
C LYS A 140 6.77 5.72 -11.85
N TRP A 141 7.65 4.76 -11.58
CA TRP A 141 8.04 3.78 -12.61
C TRP A 141 6.83 2.98 -13.11
N TYR A 142 6.02 2.44 -12.21
CA TYR A 142 4.82 1.70 -12.60
C TYR A 142 3.85 2.56 -13.45
N PHE A 143 3.62 3.82 -13.06
CA PHE A 143 2.76 4.72 -13.81
C PHE A 143 3.32 5.09 -15.18
N ASP A 144 4.63 5.37 -15.26
CA ASP A 144 5.30 5.71 -16.52
C ASP A 144 5.26 4.52 -17.50
N GLU A 145 5.26 3.27 -17.01
CA GLU A 145 5.10 2.04 -17.82
C GLU A 145 3.64 1.64 -18.10
N GLY A 146 2.66 2.42 -17.61
CA GLY A 146 1.23 2.21 -17.88
C GLY A 146 0.47 1.35 -16.86
N TYR A 147 1.10 0.93 -15.76
CA TYR A 147 0.44 0.24 -14.65
C TYR A 147 -0.30 1.23 -13.74
N ALA A 148 -1.39 1.80 -14.26
CA ALA A 148 -2.18 2.85 -13.60
C ALA A 148 -2.83 2.44 -12.27
N CYS A 149 -2.98 1.14 -12.01
CA CYS A 149 -3.54 0.61 -10.77
C CYS A 149 -2.46 0.15 -9.77
N ALA A 150 -1.18 0.31 -10.09
CA ALA A 150 -0.11 -0.15 -9.23
C ALA A 150 0.06 0.76 -8.00
N GLN A 151 0.27 0.14 -6.84
CA GLN A 151 0.40 0.85 -5.58
C GLN A 151 1.38 0.15 -4.64
N VAL A 152 2.25 0.93 -4.01
CA VAL A 152 3.01 0.49 -2.84
C VAL A 152 2.07 0.50 -1.64
N VAL A 153 1.86 -0.66 -1.04
CA VAL A 153 0.91 -0.84 0.08
C VAL A 153 1.59 -0.77 1.43
N ASN A 154 2.82 -1.27 1.56
CA ASN A 154 3.51 -1.35 2.85
C ASN A 154 5.04 -1.39 2.68
N PHE A 155 5.77 -0.93 3.70
CA PHE A 155 7.18 -1.23 3.91
C PHE A 155 7.34 -2.11 5.15
N GLY A 156 7.86 -3.32 4.97
CA GLY A 156 8.05 -4.28 6.06
C GLY A 156 9.50 -4.71 6.26
N ASN A 157 9.69 -5.55 7.28
CA ASN A 157 10.95 -6.17 7.69
C ASN A 157 12.10 -5.21 8.06
N LEU A 158 11.74 -3.99 8.47
CA LEU A 158 12.70 -2.90 8.67
C LEU A 158 13.68 -3.14 9.85
N ASN A 159 13.44 -4.19 10.65
CA ASN A 159 14.30 -4.61 11.76
C ASN A 159 15.48 -5.50 11.33
N THR A 160 15.51 -6.03 10.10
CA THR A 160 16.53 -7.01 9.64
C THR A 160 17.55 -6.44 8.65
N LYS A 161 17.80 -5.12 8.68
CA LYS A 161 18.65 -4.40 7.71
C LYS A 161 18.20 -4.59 6.24
N GLN A 162 16.93 -4.94 6.03
CA GLN A 162 16.34 -5.12 4.72
C GLN A 162 15.04 -4.34 4.64
N VAL A 163 14.89 -3.51 3.61
CA VAL A 163 13.62 -2.86 3.28
C VAL A 163 12.86 -3.79 2.34
N VAL A 164 11.70 -4.28 2.78
CA VAL A 164 10.76 -5.02 1.92
C VAL A 164 9.65 -4.07 1.49
N CYS A 165 9.59 -3.74 0.21
CA CYS A 165 8.54 -2.94 -0.40
C CYS A 165 7.46 -3.85 -0.95
N GLU A 166 6.28 -3.82 -0.33
CA GLU A 166 5.11 -4.57 -0.76
C GLU A 166 4.32 -3.74 -1.77
N VAL A 167 4.07 -4.31 -2.94
CA VAL A 167 3.32 -3.67 -4.02
C VAL A 167 2.12 -4.52 -4.44
N VAL A 168 1.09 -3.86 -4.92
CA VAL A 168 0.03 -4.47 -5.72
C VAL A 168 0.14 -3.87 -7.12
N GLU A 169 0.20 -4.70 -8.15
CA GLU A 169 0.44 -4.23 -9.53
C GLU A 169 -0.87 -3.98 -10.30
N GLY A 170 -2.02 -4.34 -9.70
CA GLY A 170 -3.34 -4.20 -10.30
C GLY A 170 -3.82 -5.45 -11.03
N ASP A 171 -3.68 -6.63 -10.40
CA ASP A 171 -4.21 -7.88 -10.93
C ASP A 171 -5.72 -7.75 -11.25
N ILE A 172 -6.09 -8.03 -12.50
CA ILE A 172 -7.48 -8.03 -12.94
C ILE A 172 -8.17 -9.27 -12.35
N THR A 173 -9.15 -9.06 -11.48
CA THR A 173 -9.93 -10.15 -10.87
C THR A 173 -11.23 -10.46 -11.60
N GLN A 174 -11.77 -9.50 -12.35
CA GLN A 174 -13.03 -9.62 -13.07
C GLN A 174 -13.09 -8.61 -14.22
N THR A 175 -13.63 -9.04 -15.37
CA THR A 175 -13.97 -8.15 -16.50
C THR A 175 -15.47 -8.16 -16.78
N ASN A 176 -16.09 -6.98 -16.72
CA ASN A 176 -17.51 -6.81 -17.00
C ASN A 176 -17.72 -5.95 -18.26
N ILE A 177 -18.62 -6.39 -19.14
CA ILE A 177 -19.01 -5.65 -20.34
C ILE A 177 -20.42 -5.09 -20.09
N GLN A 178 -20.56 -3.77 -20.14
CA GLN A 178 -21.82 -3.07 -19.96
C GLN A 178 -22.13 -2.24 -21.20
N PHE A 179 -23.36 -2.36 -21.70
CA PHE A 179 -23.84 -1.56 -22.83
C PHE A 179 -24.56 -0.33 -22.31
N LEU A 180 -24.23 0.82 -22.89
CA LEU A 180 -24.84 2.11 -22.56
C LEU A 180 -25.51 2.70 -23.81
N ASP A 181 -26.66 3.34 -23.63
CA ASP A 181 -27.26 4.17 -24.67
C ASP A 181 -26.51 5.50 -24.84
N LYS A 182 -26.96 6.35 -25.79
CA LYS A 182 -26.34 7.67 -26.02
C LYS A 182 -26.49 8.65 -24.86
N LEU A 183 -27.40 8.38 -23.93
CA LEU A 183 -27.65 9.18 -22.73
C LEU A 183 -26.89 8.62 -21.51
N GLY A 184 -26.16 7.51 -21.66
CA GLY A 184 -25.40 6.86 -20.60
C GLY A 184 -26.22 5.88 -19.74
N ASN A 185 -27.44 5.53 -20.13
CA ASN A 185 -28.25 4.56 -19.41
C ASN A 185 -27.83 3.13 -19.76
N VAL A 186 -27.87 2.24 -18.77
CA VAL A 186 -27.59 0.81 -18.97
C VAL A 186 -28.70 0.16 -19.78
N ILE A 187 -28.31 -0.51 -20.86
CA ILE A 187 -29.23 -1.22 -21.75
C ILE A 187 -28.77 -2.65 -22.02
N GLU A 188 -29.66 -3.47 -22.55
CA GLU A 188 -29.29 -4.77 -23.11
C GLU A 188 -28.59 -4.57 -24.46
N GLY A 189 -27.41 -5.18 -24.61
CA GLY A 189 -26.64 -5.08 -25.84
C GLY A 189 -27.12 -6.07 -26.88
N ASN A 190 -27.39 -5.60 -28.10
CA ASN A 190 -27.73 -6.47 -29.24
C ASN A 190 -26.50 -7.22 -29.80
N THR A 191 -25.28 -6.83 -29.41
CA THR A 191 -24.04 -7.49 -29.83
C THR A 191 -23.72 -8.63 -28.89
N GLN A 192 -23.40 -9.81 -29.44
CA GLN A 192 -22.95 -10.94 -28.63
C GLN A 192 -21.67 -10.58 -27.87
N VAL A 193 -21.65 -10.86 -26.56
CA VAL A 193 -20.51 -10.60 -25.67
C VAL A 193 -19.20 -11.20 -26.22
N ALA A 194 -19.28 -12.34 -26.90
CA ALA A 194 -18.12 -13.00 -27.53
C ALA A 194 -17.43 -12.13 -28.60
N VAL A 195 -18.19 -11.32 -29.34
CA VAL A 195 -17.65 -10.40 -30.36
C VAL A 195 -16.86 -9.27 -29.72
N VAL A 196 -17.26 -8.80 -28.53
CA VAL A 196 -16.49 -7.81 -27.78
C VAL A 196 -15.26 -8.45 -27.14
N ARG A 197 -15.42 -9.63 -26.53
CA ARG A 197 -14.33 -10.33 -25.84
C ARG A 197 -13.16 -10.70 -26.75
N ARG A 198 -13.42 -11.08 -28.01
CA ARG A 198 -12.33 -11.44 -28.95
C ARG A 198 -11.38 -10.29 -29.27
N GLU A 199 -11.84 -9.05 -29.13
CA GLU A 199 -11.02 -7.85 -29.36
C GLU A 199 -10.22 -7.46 -28.10
N MET A 200 -10.55 -8.02 -26.94
CA MET A 200 -9.83 -7.76 -25.70
C MET A 200 -8.56 -8.62 -25.61
N PRO A 201 -7.48 -8.10 -24.99
CA PRO A 201 -6.30 -8.89 -24.69
C PRO A 201 -6.68 -10.13 -23.88
N LYS A 202 -6.04 -11.27 -24.16
CA LYS A 202 -6.33 -12.55 -23.48
C LYS A 202 -6.20 -12.46 -21.96
N GLN A 203 -5.32 -11.57 -21.48
CA GLN A 203 -5.11 -11.28 -20.06
C GLN A 203 -6.32 -10.62 -19.38
N ALA A 204 -7.33 -10.17 -20.13
CA ALA A 204 -8.53 -9.55 -19.59
C ALA A 204 -9.76 -10.49 -19.65
N TRP A 205 -9.59 -11.78 -19.97
CA TRP A 205 -10.70 -12.73 -20.20
C TRP A 205 -11.21 -13.42 -18.90
N PHE A 206 -10.88 -12.88 -17.73
CA PHE A 206 -11.26 -13.40 -16.42
C PHE A 206 -12.77 -13.25 -16.12
#